data_AF-X0YVJ9-F1
#
_entry.id   AF-X0YVJ9-F1
#
_cell.length_a   1.000
_cell.length_b   1.000
_cell.length_c   1.000
_cell.angle_alpha   90.00
_cell.angle_beta   90.00
_cell.angle_gamma   90.00
#
_symmetry.space_group_name_H-M   'P 1'
#
loop_
_entity.id
_entity.type
_entity.pdbx_description
1 polymer ?
#
loop_
_entity_poly.entity_id
_entity_poly.type
_entity_poly.pdbx_seq_one_letter_code
_entity_poly.pdbx_strand_id
1 'polypeptide(L)'
;MISFSRSQVVGAEFLDEETIRFNGIQEDHIYSMEIQMEVHATDGEVLAIKGNMKRYTNFVCPRAVNVLQAAVGMSLREDRWESKIMREIGRKGCEHFAEIVIECGRCLDQARMTRDMAKALKEDPAFDQGQFTRAWVENHPEAADLCLARP
;
A
#
# COMPACT_ATOMS: atom_id res chain seq x y z
N MET A 1 -15.49 28.48 -0.29
CA MET A 1 -15.93 27.25 0.40
C MET A 1 -15.43 26.08 -0.42
N ILE A 2 -14.50 25.28 0.09
CA ILE A 2 -13.98 24.12 -0.66
C ILE A 2 -15.06 23.03 -0.60
N SER A 3 -15.71 22.75 -1.72
CA SER A 3 -16.82 21.79 -1.83
C SER A 3 -16.36 20.35 -2.00
N PHE A 4 -15.09 20.13 -2.37
CA PHE A 4 -14.50 18.82 -2.56
C PHE A 4 -13.02 18.86 -2.17
N SER A 5 -12.62 17.98 -1.25
CA SER A 5 -11.25 17.66 -0.91
C SER A 5 -11.19 16.17 -0.68
N ARG A 6 -10.30 15.46 -1.37
CA ARG A 6 -9.99 14.05 -1.14
C ARG A 6 -8.48 13.90 -1.24
N SER A 7 -7.87 13.50 -0.15
CA SER A 7 -6.44 13.22 -0.03
C SER A 7 -6.25 11.78 0.38
N GLN A 8 -5.27 11.14 -0.25
CA GLN A 8 -4.85 9.80 0.12
C GLN A 8 -3.33 9.83 0.26
N VAL A 9 -2.83 9.26 1.35
CA VAL A 9 -1.40 9.26 1.68
C VAL A 9 -1.01 7.85 2.09
N VAL A 10 0.07 7.35 1.50
CA VAL A 10 0.69 6.07 1.87
C VAL A 10 2.09 6.36 2.39
N GLY A 11 2.36 5.95 3.62
CA GLY A 11 3.72 5.84 4.16
C GLY A 11 4.15 4.38 4.19
N ALA A 12 5.44 4.11 3.96
CA ALA A 12 6.04 2.80 4.09
C ALA A 12 7.21 2.85 5.09
N GLU A 13 7.25 1.87 5.99
CA GLU A 13 8.33 1.65 6.95
C GLU A 13 8.81 0.20 6.82
N PHE A 14 10.13 -0.01 6.81
CA PHE A 14 10.71 -1.35 6.87
C PHE A 14 10.94 -1.73 8.32
N LEU A 15 10.24 -2.76 8.80
CA LEU A 15 10.42 -3.26 10.17
C LEU A 15 11.69 -4.10 10.29
N ASP A 16 12.01 -4.81 9.20
CA ASP A 16 13.18 -5.63 9.00
C ASP A 16 13.43 -5.80 7.47
N GLU A 17 14.28 -6.75 7.08
CA GLU A 17 14.60 -7.02 5.68
C GLU A 17 13.44 -7.63 4.87
N GLU A 18 12.51 -8.29 5.56
CA GLU A 18 11.44 -9.09 4.98
C GLU A 18 10.07 -8.43 5.09
N THR A 19 9.88 -7.48 6.01
CA THR A 19 8.58 -6.93 6.36
C THR A 19 8.48 -5.43 6.12
N ILE A 20 7.48 -5.04 5.31
CA ILE A 20 7.10 -3.65 5.06
C ILE A 20 5.79 -3.36 5.77
N ARG A 21 5.77 -2.29 6.56
CA ARG A 21 4.55 -1.74 7.15
C ARG A 21 4.10 -0.51 6.36
N PHE A 22 2.94 -0.62 5.74
CA PHE A 22 2.24 0.51 5.15
C PHE A 22 1.33 1.18 6.17
N ASN A 23 1.36 2.51 6.21
CA ASN A 23 0.38 3.34 6.89
C ASN A 23 -0.38 4.13 5.81
N GLY A 24 -1.62 3.73 5.55
CA GLY A 24 -2.47 4.36 4.54
C GLY A 24 -3.52 5.23 5.20
N ILE A 25 -3.70 6.46 4.74
CA ILE A 25 -4.71 7.40 5.23
C ILE A 25 -5.52 7.89 4.04
N GLN A 26 -6.84 7.89 4.17
CA GLN A 26 -7.75 8.56 3.26
C GLN A 26 -8.59 9.56 4.04
N GLU A 27 -8.56 10.81 3.58
CA GLU A 27 -9.29 11.91 4.18
C GLU A 27 -10.03 12.71 3.12
N ASP A 28 -11.32 12.88 3.33
CA ASP A 28 -12.16 13.79 2.57
C ASP A 28 -13.07 14.61 3.51
N HIS A 29 -13.92 15.43 2.91
CA HIS A 29 -14.87 16.30 3.64
C HIS A 29 -15.90 15.55 4.52
N ILE A 30 -16.11 14.25 4.29
CA ILE A 30 -17.06 13.38 5.00
C ILE A 30 -16.33 12.29 5.79
N TYR A 31 -15.36 11.63 5.17
CA TYR A 31 -14.70 10.43 5.67
C TYR A 31 -13.26 10.70 6.09
N SER A 32 -12.82 10.00 7.13
CA SER A 32 -11.42 9.95 7.53
C SER A 32 -11.14 8.56 8.07
N MET A 33 -10.26 7.84 7.38
CA MET A 33 -9.95 6.45 7.64
C MET A 33 -8.46 6.23 7.52
N GLU A 34 -7.94 5.28 8.30
CA GLU A 34 -6.55 4.87 8.23
C GLU A 34 -6.43 3.36 8.35
N ILE A 35 -5.39 2.80 7.74
CA ILE A 35 -4.96 1.43 7.93
C ILE A 35 -3.49 1.39 8.31
N GLN A 36 -3.11 0.32 9.01
CA GLN A 36 -1.73 -0.13 9.10
C GLN A 36 -1.70 -1.57 8.61
N MET A 37 -0.93 -1.84 7.56
CA MET A 37 -0.85 -3.14 6.88
C MET A 37 0.60 -3.59 6.81
N GLU A 38 0.89 -4.77 7.33
CA GLU A 38 2.19 -5.41 7.25
C GLU A 38 2.18 -6.41 6.10
N VAL A 39 3.22 -6.36 5.28
CA VAL A 39 3.33 -7.11 4.04
C VAL A 39 4.73 -7.72 3.96
N HIS A 40 4.81 -8.98 3.55
CA HIS A 40 6.07 -9.60 3.22
C HIS A 40 6.61 -9.01 1.89
N ALA A 41 7.81 -8.45 1.94
CA ALA A 41 8.40 -7.65 0.87
C ALA A 41 8.58 -8.44 -0.43
N THR A 42 8.89 -9.73 -0.32
CA THR A 42 9.25 -10.56 -1.47
C THR A 42 8.02 -10.98 -2.27
N ASP A 43 7.04 -11.63 -1.65
CA ASP A 43 5.85 -12.19 -2.34
C ASP A 43 4.60 -11.31 -2.23
N GLY A 44 4.67 -10.22 -1.47
CA GLY A 44 3.55 -9.31 -1.25
C GLY A 44 2.44 -9.90 -0.39
N GLU A 45 2.67 -10.95 0.39
CA GLU A 45 1.66 -11.50 1.31
C GLU A 45 1.33 -10.50 2.42
N VAL A 46 0.03 -10.22 2.63
CA VAL A 46 -0.44 -9.42 3.76
C VAL A 46 -0.36 -10.27 5.04
N LEU A 47 0.53 -9.89 5.95
CA LEU A 47 0.78 -10.60 7.21
C LEU A 47 -0.17 -10.17 8.32
N ALA A 48 -0.44 -8.87 8.40
CA ALA A 48 -1.33 -8.29 9.38
C ALA A 48 -1.97 -7.01 8.83
N ILE A 49 -3.17 -6.71 9.29
CA ILE A 49 -3.83 -5.45 8.96
C ILE A 49 -4.72 -4.99 10.11
N LYS A 50 -4.72 -3.69 10.36
CA LYS A 50 -5.66 -3.03 11.26
C LYS A 50 -6.14 -1.74 10.62
N GLY A 51 -7.35 -1.33 10.96
CA GLY A 51 -7.93 -0.10 10.44
C GLY A 51 -8.67 0.68 11.51
N ASN A 52 -8.85 1.96 11.25
CA ASN A 52 -9.56 2.86 12.13
C ASN A 52 -10.38 3.86 11.30
N MET A 53 -11.61 4.13 11.73
CA MET A 53 -12.48 5.14 11.12
C MET A 53 -12.68 6.29 12.09
N LYS A 54 -12.11 7.45 11.75
CA LYS A 54 -12.20 8.69 12.55
C LYS A 54 -13.46 9.48 12.23
N ARG A 55 -13.85 9.54 10.94
CA ARG A 55 -15.10 10.18 10.49
C ARG A 55 -15.85 9.28 9.53
N TYR A 56 -17.14 9.13 9.77
CA TYR A 56 -18.06 8.31 8.97
C TYR A 56 -19.51 8.76 9.21
N THR A 57 -20.41 8.39 8.30
CA THR A 57 -21.79 8.89 8.26
C THR A 57 -22.81 7.92 8.84
N ASN A 58 -22.49 6.63 8.93
CA ASN A 58 -23.43 5.59 9.34
C ASN A 58 -22.86 4.76 10.50
N PHE A 59 -23.69 4.49 11.51
CA PHE A 59 -23.33 3.71 12.69
C PHE A 59 -22.86 2.27 12.37
N VAL A 60 -23.18 1.74 11.19
CA VAL A 60 -22.68 0.42 10.75
C VAL A 60 -21.26 0.47 10.19
N CYS A 61 -20.75 1.64 9.77
CA CYS A 61 -19.44 1.78 9.12
C CYS A 61 -18.30 1.16 9.95
N PRO A 62 -18.20 1.34 11.28
CA PRO A 62 -17.13 0.74 12.08
C PRO A 62 -17.06 -0.79 12.00
N ARG A 63 -18.16 -1.48 11.64
CA ARG A 63 -18.16 -2.94 11.46
C ARG A 63 -17.25 -3.39 10.31
N ALA A 64 -17.00 -2.52 9.32
CA ALA A 64 -16.11 -2.83 8.21
C ALA A 64 -14.64 -2.98 8.62
N VAL A 65 -14.24 -2.48 9.80
CA VAL A 65 -12.88 -2.67 10.32
C VAL A 65 -12.57 -4.16 10.50
N ASN A 66 -13.54 -4.96 10.94
CA ASN A 66 -13.35 -6.41 11.10
C ASN A 66 -13.21 -7.14 9.75
N VAL A 67 -13.80 -6.58 8.68
CA VAL A 67 -13.72 -7.16 7.33
C VAL A 67 -12.31 -7.04 6.75
N LEU A 68 -11.50 -6.07 7.20
CA LEU A 68 -10.10 -5.94 6.78
C LEU A 68 -9.29 -7.22 7.00
N GLN A 69 -9.62 -8.02 8.02
CA GLN A 69 -8.92 -9.29 8.29
C GLN A 69 -8.99 -10.28 7.11
N ALA A 70 -9.95 -10.12 6.19
CA ALA A 70 -9.99 -10.90 4.97
C ALA A 70 -8.76 -10.68 4.06
N ALA A 71 -8.02 -9.58 4.23
CA ALA A 71 -6.79 -9.31 3.50
C ALA A 71 -5.64 -10.24 3.91
N VAL A 72 -5.62 -10.71 5.16
CA VAL A 72 -4.50 -11.51 5.69
C VAL A 72 -4.34 -12.80 4.89
N GLY A 73 -3.12 -13.07 4.43
CA GLY A 73 -2.78 -14.18 3.55
C GLY A 73 -3.05 -13.91 2.05
N MET A 74 -3.57 -12.74 1.66
CA MET A 74 -3.64 -12.36 0.26
C MET A 74 -2.29 -11.85 -0.23
N SER A 75 -1.89 -12.24 -1.43
CA SER A 75 -0.71 -11.67 -2.09
C SER A 75 -1.09 -10.47 -2.95
N LEU A 76 -0.35 -9.37 -2.78
CA LEU A 76 -0.43 -8.15 -3.59
C LEU A 76 0.29 -8.31 -4.95
N ARG A 77 0.74 -9.52 -5.27
CA ARG A 77 1.32 -9.90 -6.57
C ARG A 77 0.45 -10.87 -7.36
N GLU A 78 -0.62 -11.40 -6.77
CA GLU A 78 -1.54 -12.30 -7.45
C GLU A 78 -2.24 -11.58 -8.61
N ASP A 79 -2.48 -12.29 -9.72
CA ASP A 79 -3.25 -11.75 -10.83
C ASP A 79 -4.60 -11.18 -10.35
N ARG A 80 -4.85 -9.91 -10.69
CA ARG A 80 -6.08 -9.20 -10.33
C ARG A 80 -6.35 -9.11 -8.82
N TRP A 81 -5.31 -9.10 -8.00
CA TRP A 81 -5.43 -8.91 -6.54
C TRP A 81 -6.27 -7.67 -6.17
N GLU A 82 -6.16 -6.56 -6.91
CA GLU A 82 -6.97 -5.35 -6.69
C GLU A 82 -8.48 -5.64 -6.75
N SER A 83 -8.90 -6.47 -7.72
CA SER A 83 -10.29 -6.89 -7.87
C SER A 83 -10.74 -7.80 -6.73
N LYS A 84 -9.84 -8.65 -6.24
CA LYS A 84 -10.08 -9.51 -5.07
C LYS A 84 -10.24 -8.65 -3.81
N ILE A 85 -9.39 -7.65 -3.59
CA ILE A 85 -9.52 -6.68 -2.49
C ILE A 85 -10.86 -5.93 -2.56
N MET A 86 -11.24 -5.39 -3.73
CA MET A 86 -12.54 -4.74 -3.86
C MET A 86 -13.72 -5.68 -3.57
N ARG A 87 -13.62 -6.95 -3.95
CA ARG A 87 -14.68 -7.94 -3.70
C ARG A 87 -14.75 -8.33 -2.22
N GLU A 88 -13.62 -8.61 -1.58
CA GLU A 88 -13.56 -9.17 -0.24
C GLU A 88 -13.60 -8.11 0.86
N ILE A 89 -13.06 -6.92 0.62
CA ILE A 89 -13.00 -5.81 1.58
C ILE A 89 -13.99 -4.72 1.22
N GLY A 90 -14.03 -4.31 -0.05
CA GLY A 90 -14.84 -3.18 -0.50
C GLY A 90 -16.34 -3.48 -0.38
N ARG A 91 -16.82 -4.39 -1.21
CA ARG A 91 -18.26 -4.74 -1.32
C ARG A 91 -18.82 -5.42 -0.07
N LYS A 92 -17.99 -6.18 0.66
CA LYS A 92 -18.39 -6.86 1.91
C LYS A 92 -18.19 -5.98 3.16
N GLY A 93 -17.47 -4.86 3.04
CA GLY A 93 -17.09 -4.00 4.15
C GLY A 93 -17.18 -2.52 3.77
N CYS A 94 -16.07 -1.93 3.35
CA CYS A 94 -15.98 -0.51 3.00
C CYS A 94 -15.09 -0.32 1.77
N GLU A 95 -15.63 0.32 0.73
CA GLU A 95 -14.88 0.64 -0.50
C GLU A 95 -13.69 1.54 -0.21
N HIS A 96 -13.82 2.53 0.68
CA HIS A 96 -12.69 3.40 1.06
C HIS A 96 -11.53 2.62 1.68
N PHE A 97 -11.80 1.60 2.51
CA PHE A 97 -10.73 0.76 3.05
C PHE A 97 -10.06 -0.08 1.96
N ALA A 98 -10.85 -0.62 1.03
CA ALA A 98 -10.30 -1.36 -0.09
C ALA A 98 -9.43 -0.48 -1.00
N GLU A 99 -9.82 0.77 -1.25
CA GLU A 99 -9.02 1.77 -1.98
C GLU A 99 -7.68 2.06 -1.27
N ILE A 100 -7.67 2.21 0.06
CA ILE A 100 -6.43 2.41 0.82
C ILE A 100 -5.52 1.18 0.69
N VAL A 101 -6.05 -0.03 0.87
CA VAL A 101 -5.28 -1.28 0.74
C VAL A 101 -4.68 -1.41 -0.66
N ILE A 102 -5.46 -1.10 -1.70
CA ILE A 102 -4.99 -1.13 -3.09
C ILE A 102 -3.86 -0.13 -3.31
N GLU A 103 -3.97 1.07 -2.75
CA GLU A 103 -2.89 2.05 -2.94
C GLU A 103 -1.63 1.64 -2.19
N CYS A 104 -1.76 1.10 -0.97
CA CYS A 104 -0.61 0.52 -0.27
C CYS A 104 0.07 -0.60 -1.09
N GLY A 105 -0.71 -1.49 -1.72
CA GLY A 105 -0.14 -2.55 -2.55
C GLY A 105 0.53 -2.05 -3.83
N ARG A 106 0.01 -0.98 -4.45
CA ARG A 106 0.66 -0.34 -5.60
C ARG A 106 2.01 0.28 -5.25
N CYS A 107 2.20 0.72 -4.00
CA CYS A 107 3.46 1.24 -3.52
C CYS A 107 4.50 0.17 -3.16
N LEU A 108 4.17 -1.14 -3.25
CA LEU A 108 5.05 -2.23 -2.79
C LEU A 108 6.44 -2.19 -3.43
N ASP A 109 6.49 -2.19 -4.76
CA ASP A 109 7.77 -2.26 -5.47
C ASP A 109 8.53 -0.93 -5.45
N GLN A 110 7.81 0.19 -5.40
CA GLN A 110 8.44 1.49 -5.16
C GLN A 110 9.11 1.55 -3.79
N ALA A 111 8.46 1.02 -2.75
CA ALA A 111 9.05 0.93 -1.41
C ALA A 111 10.33 0.07 -1.43
N ARG A 112 10.28 -1.12 -2.04
CA ARG A 112 11.46 -2.01 -2.17
C ARG A 112 12.61 -1.33 -2.91
N MET A 113 12.33 -0.75 -4.07
CA MET A 113 13.33 -0.05 -4.89
C MET A 113 13.96 1.11 -4.12
N THR A 114 13.16 1.92 -3.42
CA THR A 114 13.67 3.06 -2.65
C THR A 114 14.51 2.63 -1.44
N ARG A 115 14.18 1.51 -0.78
CA ARG A 115 15.05 0.91 0.25
C ARG A 115 16.40 0.52 -0.35
N ASP A 116 16.38 -0.24 -1.45
CA ASP A 116 17.60 -0.76 -2.06
C ASP A 116 18.47 0.38 -2.59
N MET A 117 17.84 1.41 -3.17
CA MET A 117 18.49 2.66 -3.58
C MET A 117 19.10 3.39 -2.38
N ALA A 118 18.41 3.47 -1.25
CA ALA A 118 18.94 4.09 -0.04
C ALA A 118 20.13 3.31 0.55
N LYS A 119 20.18 1.98 0.39
CA LYS A 119 21.35 1.17 0.75
C LYS A 119 22.52 1.47 -0.20
N ALA A 120 22.28 1.45 -1.51
CA ALA A 120 23.29 1.78 -2.51
C ALA A 120 23.87 3.18 -2.32
N LEU A 121 23.04 4.19 -2.03
CA LEU A 121 23.46 5.57 -1.77
C LEU A 121 24.39 5.69 -0.55
N LYS A 122 24.20 4.84 0.46
CA LYS A 122 25.08 4.82 1.65
C LYS A 122 26.45 4.22 1.33
N GLU A 123 26.51 3.27 0.41
CA GLU A 123 27.75 2.61 -0.02
C GLU A 123 28.52 3.48 -1.02
N ASP A 124 27.83 4.12 -1.95
CA ASP A 124 28.37 5.06 -2.93
C ASP A 124 27.48 6.31 -3.06
N PRO A 125 27.83 7.42 -2.39
CA PRO A 125 27.08 8.68 -2.49
C PRO A 125 27.04 9.32 -3.89
N ALA A 126 27.93 8.90 -4.80
CA ALA A 126 28.04 9.45 -6.14
C ALA A 126 27.36 8.59 -7.23
N PHE A 127 26.70 7.49 -6.85
CA PHE A 127 26.12 6.57 -7.82
C PHE A 127 24.98 7.20 -8.64
N ASP A 128 24.87 6.78 -9.90
CA ASP A 128 23.81 7.22 -10.80
C ASP A 128 22.48 6.53 -10.45
N GLN A 129 21.55 7.29 -9.87
CA GLN A 129 20.23 6.80 -9.49
C GLN A 129 19.40 6.31 -10.70
N GLY A 130 19.55 6.94 -11.86
CA GLY A 130 18.84 6.55 -13.08
C GLY A 130 19.35 5.22 -13.63
N GLN A 131 20.67 4.99 -13.56
CA GLN A 131 21.26 3.70 -13.88
C GLN A 131 20.81 2.63 -12.89
N PHE A 132 20.78 2.94 -11.60
CA PHE A 132 20.31 2.03 -10.57
C PHE A 132 18.87 1.58 -10.81
N THR A 133 17.93 2.52 -11.05
CA THR A 133 16.52 2.19 -11.28
C THR A 133 16.34 1.24 -12.47
N ARG A 134 17.09 1.47 -13.57
CA ARG A 134 17.07 0.57 -14.73
C ARG A 134 17.55 -0.83 -14.37
N ALA A 135 18.70 -0.93 -13.72
CA ALA A 135 19.26 -2.21 -13.28
C ALA A 135 18.35 -2.91 -12.25
N TRP A 136 17.67 -2.15 -11.39
CA TRP A 136 16.75 -2.69 -10.40
C TRP A 136 15.54 -3.35 -11.09
N VAL A 137 14.93 -2.68 -12.07
CA VAL A 137 13.81 -3.24 -12.86
C VAL A 137 14.24 -4.48 -13.65
N GLU A 138 15.43 -4.49 -14.24
CA GLU A 138 15.97 -5.66 -14.94
C GLU A 138 16.13 -6.88 -14.02
N ASN A 139 16.46 -6.66 -12.75
CA ASN A 139 16.60 -7.72 -11.74
C ASN A 139 15.29 -8.09 -11.03
N HIS A 140 14.22 -7.32 -11.23
CA HIS A 140 12.90 -7.51 -10.61
C HIS A 140 11.82 -7.53 -11.69
N PRO A 141 11.71 -8.64 -12.47
CA PRO A 141 10.78 -8.74 -13.58
C PRO A 141 9.31 -8.57 -13.14
N GLU A 142 9.00 -8.88 -11.89
CA GLU A 142 7.67 -8.65 -11.30
C GLU A 142 7.28 -7.16 -11.24
N ALA A 143 8.24 -6.25 -11.36
CA ALA A 143 8.03 -4.81 -11.35
C ALA A 143 8.11 -4.17 -12.74
N ALA A 144 8.44 -4.93 -13.80
CA ALA A 144 8.73 -4.39 -15.13
C ALA A 144 7.53 -3.69 -15.80
N ASP A 145 6.32 -4.19 -15.58
CA ASP A 145 5.07 -3.62 -16.13
C ASP A 145 4.38 -2.64 -15.16
N LEU A 146 4.97 -2.39 -13.99
CA LEU A 146 4.42 -1.50 -12.98
C LEU A 146 4.96 -0.08 -13.15
N CYS A 147 4.09 0.90 -12.91
CA CYS A 147 4.52 2.29 -12.86
C CYS A 147 5.14 2.59 -11.49
N LEU A 148 6.46 2.53 -11.41
CA LEU A 148 7.26 2.85 -10.22
C LEU A 148 7.28 4.35 -9.87
N ALA A 149 6.69 5.19 -10.71
CA ALA A 149 6.54 6.62 -10.54
C ALA A 149 5.10 7.04 -10.17
N ARG A 150 4.24 6.11 -9.73
CA ARG A 150 2.89 6.46 -9.26
C ARG A 150 3.02 7.32 -7.98
N PRO A 151 2.45 8.54 -7.96
CA PRO A 151 2.47 9.42 -6.79
C PRO A 151 1.55 8.93 -5.67
#